data_AF-A0A1T5PBE3-F1
#
_entry.id   AF-A0A1T5PBE3-F1
#
_cell.length_a   1.000
_cell.length_b   1.000
_cell.length_c   1.000
_cell.angle_alpha   90.00
_cell.angle_beta   90.00
_cell.angle_gamma   90.00
#
_symmetry.space_group_name_H-M   'P 1'
#
loop_
_entity.id
_entity.type
_entity.pdbx_description
1 polymer ?
#
loop_
_entity_poly.entity_id
_entity_poly.type
_entity_poly.pdbx_seq_one_letter_code
_entity_poly.pdbx_strand_id
1 'polypeptide(L)'
;MTKRFIASLLPVITLLLIAGSWQKLMAQDQPERFLTGVQNPEDLLQLPGTHWIIVSCYSSSTTKSGKLMAIDLDKQGTAPLEVFPGPTPLKNGNLPDNNPINKLFRPHGINCLQTGINQYRLFVISHGSEETIEIFDVDLRSEDLQITWSKSIGLPTTVWANGIVVSPDETVFVTSMYDPADKKFIDEFEKGKPTGQVWKWTSGQGWQTLNGKLLSGANGIEISRDGQILYVSEWATRRLWRFSLNRAIVDSYIQLDFLTDNLRWTEKGNLLLAGQKASPAILFKAHSLQQAVGGNQFSVAEINPVTFTANSLIDGGDRDFGWGTVAIAVGAEIWVGSSLTSRIACYKSFKTKSTR
;
A
#
# COMPACT_ATOMS: atom_id res chain seq x y z
N MET A 1 -54.13 62.07 17.31
CA MET A 1 -52.96 61.75 16.46
C MET A 1 -52.38 60.44 16.94
N THR A 2 -52.69 59.35 16.24
CA THR A 2 -52.32 57.97 16.56
C THR A 2 -51.12 57.59 15.72
N LYS A 3 -49.98 57.22 16.33
CA LYS A 3 -48.87 56.55 15.62
C LYS A 3 -48.52 55.26 16.34
N ARG A 4 -48.69 54.16 15.59
CA ARG A 4 -48.43 52.77 15.95
C ARG A 4 -46.93 52.50 16.04
N PHE A 5 -46.53 51.73 17.04
CA PHE A 5 -45.27 50.96 17.05
C PHE A 5 -45.39 49.79 16.06
N ILE A 6 -44.39 49.62 15.19
CA ILE A 6 -44.16 48.38 14.46
C ILE A 6 -42.76 47.91 14.85
N ALA A 7 -42.68 46.87 15.66
CA ALA A 7 -41.46 46.13 15.91
C ALA A 7 -41.23 45.18 14.72
N SER A 8 -40.18 45.42 13.94
CA SER A 8 -39.72 44.50 12.90
C SER A 8 -38.81 43.44 13.54
N LEU A 9 -39.34 42.23 13.72
CA LEU A 9 -38.55 41.01 13.89
C LEU A 9 -37.82 40.71 12.58
N LEU A 10 -36.48 40.79 12.58
CA LEU A 10 -35.65 40.14 11.55
C LEU A 10 -35.41 38.66 11.92
N PRO A 11 -35.37 37.74 10.95
CA PRO A 11 -35.27 36.31 11.24
C PRO A 11 -33.82 35.89 11.52
N VAL A 12 -33.61 35.21 12.65
CA VAL A 12 -32.34 34.55 13.07
C VAL A 12 -32.08 33.24 12.29
N ILE A 13 -32.78 32.99 11.17
CA ILE A 13 -32.84 31.65 10.56
C ILE A 13 -31.71 31.38 9.54
N THR A 14 -30.88 32.37 9.17
CA THR A 14 -29.93 32.19 8.06
C THR A 14 -28.53 31.69 8.48
N LEU A 15 -28.19 31.60 9.78
CA LEU A 15 -26.85 31.14 10.20
C LEU A 15 -26.72 29.62 10.43
N LEU A 16 -27.80 28.90 10.71
CA LEU A 16 -27.76 27.48 11.06
C LEU A 16 -27.62 26.54 9.85
N LEU A 17 -28.13 26.94 8.68
CA LEU A 17 -28.06 26.13 7.45
C LEU A 17 -26.65 26.14 6.83
N ILE A 18 -25.90 27.23 7.00
CA ILE A 18 -24.53 27.34 6.50
C ILE A 18 -23.60 26.47 7.35
N ALA A 19 -23.70 26.50 8.69
CA ALA A 19 -22.88 25.67 9.57
C ALA A 19 -23.04 24.14 9.31
N GLY A 20 -24.27 23.68 9.07
CA GLY A 20 -24.53 22.26 8.77
C GLY A 20 -23.97 21.78 7.43
N SER A 21 -23.90 22.67 6.42
CA SER A 21 -23.28 22.34 5.13
C SER A 21 -21.75 22.27 5.16
N TRP A 22 -21.10 23.03 6.06
CA TRP A 22 -19.63 22.99 6.23
C TRP A 22 -19.17 21.79 7.07
N GLN A 23 -19.92 21.39 8.10
CA GLN A 23 -19.60 20.17 8.87
C GLN A 23 -19.64 18.89 8.02
N LYS A 24 -20.50 18.84 7.00
CA LYS A 24 -20.62 17.70 6.10
C LYS A 24 -19.50 17.62 5.05
N LEU A 25 -18.75 18.71 4.83
CA LEU A 25 -17.60 18.76 3.93
C LEU A 25 -16.27 18.36 4.60
N MET A 26 -16.26 18.15 5.93
CA MET A 26 -15.04 17.93 6.73
C MET A 26 -15.07 16.63 7.55
N ALA A 27 -16.17 15.88 7.52
CA ALA A 27 -16.24 14.60 8.21
C ALA A 27 -15.42 13.55 7.45
N GLN A 28 -14.42 12.98 8.10
CA GLN A 28 -13.67 11.84 7.58
C GLN A 28 -14.60 10.64 7.51
N ASP A 29 -14.51 9.87 6.43
CA ASP A 29 -15.20 8.60 6.27
C ASP A 29 -14.79 7.67 7.41
N GLN A 30 -15.78 6.96 7.96
CA GLN A 30 -15.58 6.04 9.07
C GLN A 30 -15.64 4.60 8.57
N PRO A 31 -14.76 3.72 9.05
CA PRO A 31 -14.84 2.31 8.72
C PRO A 31 -16.07 1.68 9.38
N GLU A 32 -16.64 0.68 8.72
CA GLU A 32 -17.78 -0.09 9.24
C GLU A 32 -17.33 -1.05 10.34
N ARG A 33 -16.10 -1.56 10.22
CA ARG A 33 -15.48 -2.46 11.19
C ARG A 33 -13.96 -2.44 11.05
N PHE A 34 -13.30 -3.02 12.05
CA PHE A 34 -11.88 -3.32 12.02
C PHE A 34 -11.65 -4.83 12.06
N LEU A 35 -10.72 -5.32 11.24
CA LEU A 35 -10.11 -6.63 11.45
C LEU A 35 -8.89 -6.45 12.33
N THR A 36 -8.94 -6.93 13.58
CA THR A 36 -7.88 -6.76 14.58
C THR A 36 -6.89 -7.91 14.56
N GLY A 37 -5.76 -7.74 15.27
CA GLY A 37 -4.74 -8.78 15.40
C GLY A 37 -3.75 -8.83 14.24
N VAL A 38 -3.78 -7.83 13.35
CA VAL A 38 -2.86 -7.71 12.22
C VAL A 38 -1.83 -6.63 12.55
N GLN A 39 -0.57 -7.01 12.72
CA GLN A 39 0.49 -6.06 13.08
C GLN A 39 0.87 -5.21 11.88
N ASN A 40 0.78 -3.88 11.98
CA ASN A 40 1.28 -2.90 11.00
C ASN A 40 1.07 -3.36 9.54
N PRO A 41 -0.18 -3.65 9.12
CA PRO A 41 -0.48 -4.16 7.78
C PRO A 41 -0.11 -3.12 6.72
N GLU A 42 1.12 -3.14 6.24
CA GLU A 42 1.64 -2.11 5.34
C GLU A 42 1.21 -2.39 3.90
N ASP A 43 1.24 -3.66 3.50
CA ASP A 43 0.82 -4.11 2.18
C ASP A 43 -0.06 -5.38 2.26
N LEU A 44 -1.04 -5.46 1.36
CA LEU A 44 -2.08 -6.49 1.29
C LEU A 44 -2.18 -7.00 -0.14
N LEU A 45 -2.24 -8.32 -0.30
CA LEU A 45 -2.35 -8.98 -1.59
C LEU A 45 -3.33 -10.15 -1.51
N GLN A 46 -4.44 -10.07 -2.24
CA GLN A 46 -5.29 -11.24 -2.46
C GLN A 46 -4.63 -12.16 -3.49
N LEU A 47 -4.47 -13.44 -3.14
CA LEU A 47 -3.94 -14.43 -4.09
C LEU A 47 -4.97 -14.63 -5.21
N PRO A 48 -4.60 -14.42 -6.49
CA PRO A 48 -5.55 -14.39 -7.60
C PRO A 48 -6.43 -15.64 -7.67
N GLY A 49 -7.75 -15.45 -7.69
CA GLY A 49 -8.72 -16.54 -7.80
C GLY A 49 -8.98 -17.32 -6.51
N THR A 50 -8.62 -16.77 -5.34
CA THR A 50 -8.78 -17.45 -4.05
C THR A 50 -9.40 -16.55 -2.99
N HIS A 51 -9.87 -17.15 -1.89
CA HIS A 51 -10.32 -16.44 -0.68
C HIS A 51 -9.17 -16.00 0.23
N TRP A 52 -7.90 -16.24 -0.14
CA TRP A 52 -6.76 -15.93 0.72
C TRP A 52 -6.18 -14.55 0.43
N ILE A 53 -5.99 -13.77 1.49
CA ILE A 53 -5.24 -12.52 1.48
C ILE A 53 -3.96 -12.73 2.27
N ILE A 54 -2.82 -12.41 1.66
CA ILE A 54 -1.54 -12.28 2.35
C ILE A 54 -1.35 -10.84 2.79
N VAL A 55 -0.89 -10.67 4.03
CA VAL A 55 -0.57 -9.38 4.62
C VAL A 55 0.92 -9.34 4.95
N SER A 56 1.57 -8.28 4.49
CA SER A 56 2.90 -7.93 4.93
C SER A 56 2.81 -7.06 6.18
N CYS A 57 3.29 -7.60 7.30
CA CYS A 57 3.23 -6.94 8.60
C CYS A 57 4.57 -6.29 8.91
N TYR A 58 4.64 -4.97 8.74
CA TYR A 58 5.87 -4.20 8.86
C TYR A 58 6.45 -4.30 10.28
N SER A 59 7.78 -4.41 10.34
CA SER A 59 8.49 -4.42 11.62
C SER A 59 8.53 -3.01 12.24
N SER A 60 8.43 -2.92 13.56
CA SER A 60 8.59 -1.67 14.31
C SER A 60 9.74 -1.80 15.31
N SER A 61 10.16 -0.67 15.90
CA SER A 61 11.15 -0.67 16.98
C SER A 61 10.69 -1.48 18.21
N THR A 62 9.37 -1.68 18.38
CA THR A 62 8.78 -2.46 19.48
C THR A 62 8.68 -3.95 19.15
N THR A 63 8.35 -4.32 17.91
CA THR A 63 8.16 -5.74 17.53
C THR A 63 9.47 -6.43 17.13
N LYS A 64 10.52 -5.68 16.79
CA LYS A 64 11.88 -6.12 16.39
C LYS A 64 11.98 -7.02 15.14
N SER A 65 10.92 -7.76 14.81
CA SER A 65 10.71 -8.53 13.58
C SER A 65 9.31 -8.24 13.04
N GLY A 66 9.16 -8.36 11.72
CA GLY A 66 7.86 -8.38 11.05
C GLY A 66 7.41 -9.81 10.80
N LYS A 67 6.32 -9.96 10.06
CA LYS A 67 5.71 -11.27 9.77
C LYS A 67 4.91 -11.23 8.48
N LEU A 68 4.65 -12.40 7.91
CA LEU A 68 3.57 -12.58 6.94
C LEU A 68 2.37 -13.15 7.69
N MET A 69 1.21 -12.58 7.44
CA MET A 69 -0.06 -13.13 7.91
C MET A 69 -0.95 -13.51 6.74
N ALA A 70 -1.86 -14.45 6.95
CA ALA A 70 -2.87 -14.85 6.00
C ALA A 70 -4.27 -14.67 6.59
N ILE A 71 -5.21 -14.22 5.76
CA ILE A 71 -6.62 -14.07 6.10
C ILE A 71 -7.42 -14.94 5.13
N ASP A 72 -8.26 -15.80 5.71
CA ASP A 72 -9.21 -16.65 4.99
C ASP A 72 -10.57 -15.95 4.94
N LEU A 73 -11.00 -15.50 3.76
CA LEU A 73 -12.27 -14.79 3.59
C LEU A 73 -13.50 -15.72 3.77
N ASP A 74 -13.34 -17.04 3.65
CA ASP A 74 -14.42 -18.01 3.84
C ASP A 74 -14.66 -18.28 5.34
N LYS A 75 -13.66 -18.05 6.19
CA LYS A 75 -13.75 -18.23 7.65
C LYS A 75 -13.96 -16.91 8.39
N GLN A 76 -15.08 -16.24 8.12
CA GLN A 76 -15.42 -14.98 8.80
C GLN A 76 -15.36 -15.10 10.33
N GLY A 77 -14.71 -14.13 10.98
CA GLY A 77 -14.56 -14.09 12.43
C GLY A 77 -13.37 -14.90 12.98
N THR A 78 -12.63 -15.61 12.13
CA THR A 78 -11.36 -16.22 12.54
C THR A 78 -10.24 -15.18 12.58
N ALA A 79 -9.30 -15.38 13.50
CA ALA A 79 -8.14 -14.51 13.61
C ALA A 79 -7.21 -14.74 12.39
N PRO A 80 -6.57 -13.69 11.87
CA PRO A 80 -5.52 -13.82 10.87
C PRO A 80 -4.42 -14.78 11.34
N LEU A 81 -3.98 -15.68 10.45
CA LEU A 81 -2.96 -16.67 10.72
C LEU A 81 -1.57 -16.09 10.51
N GLU A 82 -0.65 -16.27 11.44
CA GLU A 82 0.77 -16.02 11.17
C GLU A 82 1.34 -17.16 10.33
N VAL A 83 1.78 -16.85 9.11
CA VAL A 83 2.28 -17.84 8.14
C VAL A 83 3.80 -17.77 7.94
N PHE A 84 4.44 -16.70 8.42
CA PHE A 84 5.89 -16.63 8.55
C PHE A 84 6.29 -15.57 9.60
N PRO A 85 7.21 -15.86 10.55
CA PRO A 85 8.02 -17.07 10.71
C PRO A 85 7.32 -18.22 11.48
N GLY A 86 5.99 -18.27 11.50
CA GLY A 86 5.18 -19.34 12.11
C GLY A 86 5.53 -20.77 11.64
N PRO A 87 4.80 -21.81 12.09
CA PRO A 87 5.19 -23.24 11.99
C PRO A 87 5.12 -23.84 10.58
N THR A 88 5.47 -23.08 9.55
CA THR A 88 5.25 -23.46 8.16
C THR A 88 6.36 -24.37 7.63
N PRO A 89 6.03 -25.44 6.88
CA PRO A 89 7.02 -26.36 6.34
C PRO A 89 8.01 -25.67 5.41
N LEU A 90 9.30 -25.91 5.64
CA LEU A 90 10.40 -25.44 4.79
C LEU A 90 10.73 -26.49 3.73
N LYS A 91 10.76 -26.09 2.45
CA LYS A 91 11.08 -26.96 1.32
C LYS A 91 12.59 -27.11 1.38
N ASN A 92 13.03 -28.36 1.47
CA ASN A 92 14.40 -28.81 1.72
C ASN A 92 14.85 -28.85 3.20
N GLY A 93 13.94 -28.76 4.18
CA GLY A 93 14.21 -29.22 5.56
C GLY A 93 15.42 -28.60 6.27
N ASN A 94 15.99 -27.51 5.76
CA ASN A 94 17.13 -26.81 6.32
C ASN A 94 17.08 -25.33 5.88
N LEU A 95 16.23 -24.55 6.55
CA LEU A 95 16.82 -23.35 7.13
C LEU A 95 17.46 -23.88 8.42
N PRO A 96 18.78 -23.72 8.66
CA PRO A 96 19.29 -23.95 10.01
C PRO A 96 18.37 -23.20 10.98
N ASP A 97 18.13 -23.69 12.19
CA ASP A 97 17.44 -22.91 13.25
C ASP A 97 18.12 -21.52 13.49
N ASN A 98 19.30 -21.34 12.91
CA ASN A 98 20.10 -20.12 12.83
C ASN A 98 19.96 -19.33 11.51
N ASN A 99 19.00 -19.60 10.60
CA ASN A 99 18.85 -18.73 9.43
C ASN A 99 18.41 -17.34 9.91
N PRO A 100 19.22 -16.30 9.64
CA PRO A 100 18.99 -14.96 10.17
C PRO A 100 17.65 -14.38 9.75
N ILE A 101 17.05 -14.86 8.65
CA ILE A 101 15.74 -14.37 8.19
C ILE A 101 14.67 -14.52 9.28
N ASN A 102 14.62 -15.63 10.02
CA ASN A 102 13.58 -15.84 11.02
C ASN A 102 13.62 -14.80 12.16
N LYS A 103 14.80 -14.21 12.43
CA LYS A 103 14.99 -13.21 13.49
C LYS A 103 15.02 -11.77 12.99
N LEU A 104 15.33 -11.57 11.71
CA LEU A 104 15.55 -10.27 11.07
C LEU A 104 14.60 -10.01 9.90
N PHE A 105 13.53 -10.80 9.75
CA PHE A 105 12.56 -10.60 8.68
C PHE A 105 11.81 -9.28 8.89
N ARG A 106 11.90 -8.39 7.91
CA ARG A 106 11.28 -7.05 7.99
C ARG A 106 10.55 -6.78 6.69
N PRO A 107 9.39 -7.43 6.48
CA PRO A 107 8.70 -7.42 5.21
C PRO A 107 8.06 -6.05 4.93
N HIS A 108 7.94 -5.73 3.66
CA HIS A 108 7.38 -4.49 3.14
C HIS A 108 6.48 -4.82 1.94
N GLY A 109 6.68 -4.22 0.75
CA GLY A 109 5.90 -4.55 -0.43
C GLY A 109 5.93 -6.03 -0.82
N ILE A 110 4.76 -6.54 -1.26
CA ILE A 110 4.57 -7.92 -1.69
C ILE A 110 3.92 -8.02 -3.08
N ASN A 111 4.24 -9.09 -3.81
CA ASN A 111 3.56 -9.45 -5.05
C ASN A 111 3.62 -10.97 -5.26
N CYS A 112 2.78 -11.52 -6.14
CA CYS A 112 2.82 -12.96 -6.43
C CYS A 112 2.65 -13.26 -7.91
N LEU A 113 3.23 -14.39 -8.31
CA LEU A 113 3.03 -15.00 -9.62
C LEU A 113 2.32 -16.34 -9.42
N GLN A 114 1.24 -16.59 -10.16
CA GLN A 114 0.62 -17.92 -10.17
C GLN A 114 1.48 -18.89 -10.97
N THR A 115 1.91 -19.98 -10.35
CA THR A 115 2.80 -20.99 -10.94
C THR A 115 2.06 -22.28 -11.32
N GLY A 116 0.81 -22.43 -10.88
CA GLY A 116 -0.07 -23.56 -11.18
C GLY A 116 -1.48 -23.35 -10.62
N ILE A 117 -2.36 -24.32 -10.82
CA ILE A 117 -3.68 -24.33 -10.15
C ILE A 117 -3.44 -24.38 -8.65
N ASN A 118 -3.93 -23.37 -7.91
CA ASN A 118 -3.76 -23.26 -6.46
C ASN A 118 -2.29 -23.25 -5.99
N GLN A 119 -1.37 -22.77 -6.84
CA GLN A 119 0.05 -22.64 -6.52
C GLN A 119 0.58 -21.28 -6.97
N TYR A 120 1.35 -20.65 -6.10
CA TYR A 120 1.89 -19.31 -6.32
C TYR A 120 3.34 -19.23 -5.88
N ARG A 121 4.05 -18.25 -6.42
CA ARG A 121 5.31 -17.77 -5.88
C ARG A 121 5.09 -16.37 -5.34
N LEU A 122 5.29 -16.18 -4.04
CA LEU A 122 5.22 -14.89 -3.37
C LEU A 122 6.61 -14.26 -3.33
N PHE A 123 6.68 -12.97 -3.64
CA PHE A 123 7.87 -12.15 -3.59
C PHE A 123 7.64 -11.06 -2.54
N VAL A 124 8.60 -10.91 -1.63
CA VAL A 124 8.48 -10.04 -0.47
C VAL A 124 9.74 -9.20 -0.34
N ILE A 125 9.61 -7.88 -0.37
CA ILE A 125 10.71 -7.00 0.02
C ILE A 125 11.00 -7.18 1.50
N SER A 126 12.26 -7.33 1.90
CA SER A 126 12.68 -7.44 3.30
C SER A 126 13.84 -6.49 3.62
N HIS A 127 13.70 -5.73 4.71
CA HIS A 127 14.67 -4.76 5.23
C HIS A 127 15.51 -5.32 6.38
N GLY A 128 15.91 -6.59 6.26
CA GLY A 128 16.55 -7.34 7.34
C GLY A 128 17.99 -6.88 7.64
N SER A 129 18.93 -7.82 7.67
CA SER A 129 20.36 -7.47 7.71
C SER A 129 20.84 -6.83 6.40
N GLU A 130 20.19 -7.19 5.29
CA GLU A 130 20.44 -6.71 3.94
C GLU A 130 19.10 -6.44 3.27
N GLU A 131 19.10 -5.60 2.22
CA GLU A 131 17.94 -5.37 1.37
C GLU A 131 17.79 -6.55 0.40
N THR A 132 16.69 -7.29 0.53
CA THR A 132 16.45 -8.50 -0.25
C THR A 132 15.01 -8.58 -0.77
N ILE A 133 14.85 -9.35 -1.85
CA ILE A 133 13.57 -9.93 -2.24
C ILE A 133 13.55 -11.37 -1.77
N GLU A 134 12.74 -11.66 -0.75
CA GLU A 134 12.50 -12.98 -0.22
C GLU A 134 11.41 -13.68 -1.02
N ILE A 135 11.68 -14.92 -1.44
CA ILE A 135 10.81 -15.67 -2.34
C ILE A 135 10.26 -16.89 -1.60
N PHE A 136 8.95 -17.04 -1.63
CA PHE A 136 8.23 -18.16 -1.02
C PHE A 136 7.39 -18.89 -2.07
N ASP A 137 7.32 -20.21 -1.97
CA ASP A 137 6.31 -21.01 -2.65
C ASP A 137 5.04 -21.03 -1.78
N VAL A 138 3.86 -20.80 -2.36
CA VAL A 138 2.56 -20.91 -1.70
C VAL A 138 1.77 -22.04 -2.35
N ASP A 139 1.28 -22.99 -1.55
CA ASP A 139 0.52 -24.15 -1.99
C ASP A 139 -0.83 -24.20 -1.27
N LEU A 140 -1.90 -24.20 -2.05
CA LEU A 140 -3.29 -24.25 -1.59
C LEU A 140 -4.01 -25.52 -2.09
N ARG A 141 -3.26 -26.57 -2.44
CA ARG A 141 -3.84 -27.85 -2.89
C ARG A 141 -4.31 -28.72 -1.73
N SER A 142 -3.78 -28.49 -0.52
CA SER A 142 -4.28 -29.04 0.74
C SER A 142 -5.42 -28.18 1.31
N GLU A 143 -6.09 -28.66 2.35
CA GLU A 143 -7.10 -27.88 3.09
C GLU A 143 -6.52 -26.62 3.73
N ASP A 144 -5.26 -26.67 4.17
CA ASP A 144 -4.54 -25.54 4.77
C ASP A 144 -3.61 -24.85 3.77
N LEU A 145 -3.47 -23.53 3.92
CA LEU A 145 -2.46 -22.74 3.23
C LEU A 145 -1.06 -23.12 3.72
N GLN A 146 -0.19 -23.50 2.78
CA GLN A 146 1.22 -23.74 3.05
C GLN A 146 2.07 -22.66 2.38
N ILE A 147 2.98 -22.04 3.13
CA ILE A 147 3.94 -21.07 2.61
C ILE A 147 5.37 -21.45 2.98
N THR A 148 6.24 -21.47 1.99
CA THR A 148 7.54 -22.07 2.17
C THR A 148 8.61 -21.19 1.58
N TRP A 149 9.55 -20.72 2.41
CA TRP A 149 10.69 -19.95 1.92
C TRP A 149 11.53 -20.80 0.95
N SER A 150 11.93 -20.18 -0.16
CA SER A 150 12.67 -20.83 -1.25
C SER A 150 14.08 -20.27 -1.38
N LYS A 151 14.20 -18.96 -1.59
CA LYS A 151 15.47 -18.26 -1.85
C LYS A 151 15.31 -16.76 -1.66
N SER A 152 16.42 -16.03 -1.70
CA SER A 152 16.42 -14.56 -1.75
C SER A 152 17.17 -14.02 -2.98
N ILE A 153 16.85 -12.79 -3.35
CA ILE A 153 17.60 -12.00 -4.33
C ILE A 153 18.09 -10.74 -3.61
N GLY A 154 19.40 -10.57 -3.48
CA GLY A 154 19.98 -9.35 -2.89
C GLY A 154 19.78 -8.14 -3.80
N LEU A 155 19.51 -6.98 -3.20
CA LEU A 155 19.43 -5.69 -3.88
C LEU A 155 20.78 -4.94 -3.80
N PRO A 156 21.07 -4.01 -4.73
CA PRO A 156 22.21 -3.11 -4.58
C PRO A 156 22.13 -2.32 -3.27
N THR A 157 23.26 -2.04 -2.64
CA THR A 157 23.31 -1.34 -1.33
C THR A 157 22.80 0.11 -1.37
N THR A 158 22.66 0.68 -2.57
CA THR A 158 22.10 2.02 -2.82
C THR A 158 20.58 2.01 -3.00
N VAL A 159 19.93 0.87 -2.83
CA VAL A 159 18.49 0.71 -3.02
C VAL A 159 17.81 0.51 -1.67
N TRP A 160 16.95 1.45 -1.28
CA TRP A 160 15.91 1.19 -0.27
C TRP A 160 14.60 0.81 -0.97
N ALA A 161 14.28 -0.48 -1.02
CA ALA A 161 13.12 -0.94 -1.78
C ALA A 161 11.78 -0.62 -1.08
N ASN A 162 10.68 -0.49 -1.82
CA ASN A 162 9.38 -0.25 -1.21
C ASN A 162 8.26 -1.08 -1.86
N GLY A 163 7.99 -0.86 -3.15
CA GLY A 163 7.02 -1.62 -3.93
C GLY A 163 7.69 -2.65 -4.83
N ILE A 164 6.98 -3.76 -5.09
CA ILE A 164 7.41 -4.83 -6.00
C ILE A 164 6.25 -5.28 -6.90
N VAL A 165 6.55 -5.59 -8.16
CA VAL A 165 5.66 -6.30 -9.06
C VAL A 165 6.44 -7.29 -9.92
N VAL A 166 5.84 -8.43 -10.24
CA VAL A 166 6.43 -9.45 -11.10
C VAL A 166 5.57 -9.60 -12.34
N SER A 167 6.18 -9.49 -13.52
CA SER A 167 5.49 -9.72 -14.79
C SER A 167 5.34 -11.21 -15.10
N PRO A 168 4.45 -11.58 -16.05
CA PRO A 168 4.24 -12.97 -16.43
C PRO A 168 5.49 -13.71 -16.94
N ASP A 169 6.50 -12.98 -17.43
CA ASP A 169 7.78 -13.53 -17.89
C ASP A 169 8.84 -13.64 -16.76
N GLU A 170 8.40 -13.56 -15.49
CA GLU A 170 9.23 -13.56 -14.28
C GLU A 170 10.22 -12.38 -14.17
N THR A 171 10.07 -11.31 -14.97
CA THR A 171 10.80 -10.07 -14.70
C THR A 171 10.30 -9.45 -13.39
N VAL A 172 11.23 -9.15 -12.49
CA VAL A 172 10.93 -8.49 -11.21
C VAL A 172 11.19 -7.00 -11.36
N PHE A 173 10.20 -6.18 -11.03
CA PHE A 173 10.35 -4.73 -10.91
C PHE A 173 10.21 -4.32 -9.46
N VAL A 174 11.11 -3.47 -9.00
CA VAL A 174 11.06 -2.91 -7.64
C VAL A 174 11.24 -1.41 -7.72
N THR A 175 10.57 -0.69 -6.83
CA THR A 175 10.85 0.73 -6.62
C THR A 175 11.91 0.90 -5.55
N SER A 176 12.73 1.93 -5.70
CA SER A 176 13.64 2.41 -4.67
C SER A 176 13.20 3.81 -4.25
N MET A 177 12.91 4.01 -2.97
CA MET A 177 12.49 5.33 -2.48
C MET A 177 13.66 6.32 -2.45
N TYR A 178 14.82 5.87 -1.97
CA TYR A 178 16.03 6.67 -1.80
C TYR A 178 17.27 5.77 -1.64
N ASP A 179 18.45 6.37 -1.70
CA ASP A 179 19.71 5.73 -1.30
C ASP A 179 19.86 5.80 0.24
N PRO A 180 19.93 4.68 0.97
CA PRO A 180 20.04 4.67 2.43
C PRO A 180 21.32 5.32 2.99
N ALA A 181 22.35 5.51 2.15
CA ALA A 181 23.54 6.28 2.49
C ALA A 181 23.29 7.80 2.51
N ASP A 182 22.32 8.30 1.74
CA ASP A 182 21.94 9.71 1.77
C ASP A 182 21.28 10.05 3.12
N LYS A 183 21.79 11.08 3.80
CA LYS A 183 21.24 11.56 5.08
C LYS A 183 20.31 12.75 4.92
N LYS A 184 20.17 13.28 3.70
CA LYS A 184 19.33 14.42 3.36
C LYS A 184 18.01 14.01 2.70
N PHE A 185 17.79 12.71 2.49
CA PHE A 185 16.63 12.21 1.75
C PHE A 185 15.27 12.77 2.24
N ILE A 186 15.10 12.99 3.55
CA ILE A 186 13.87 13.60 4.10
C ILE A 186 13.68 15.05 3.63
N ASP A 187 14.74 15.86 3.65
CA ASP A 187 14.71 17.25 3.15
C ASP A 187 14.53 17.29 1.62
N GLU A 188 15.10 16.33 0.90
CA GLU A 188 14.91 16.17 -0.53
C GLU A 188 13.46 15.76 -0.88
N PHE A 189 12.83 14.89 -0.08
CA PHE A 189 11.39 14.57 -0.19
C PHE A 189 10.51 15.80 0.04
N GLU A 190 10.76 16.58 1.08
CA GLU A 190 10.00 17.81 1.35
C GLU A 190 10.11 18.82 0.19
N LYS A 191 11.23 18.80 -0.54
CA LYS A 191 11.46 19.63 -1.72
C LYS A 191 10.99 18.97 -3.03
N GLY A 192 10.44 17.76 -2.97
CA GLY A 192 10.01 17.00 -4.15
C GLY A 192 11.14 16.67 -5.11
N LYS A 193 12.38 16.58 -4.62
CA LYS A 193 13.55 16.29 -5.46
C LYS A 193 13.67 14.80 -5.75
N PRO A 194 14.25 14.41 -6.89
CA PRO A 194 14.43 13.00 -7.21
C PRO A 194 15.45 12.35 -6.26
N THR A 195 15.06 11.23 -5.66
CA THR A 195 15.86 10.48 -4.67
C THR A 195 16.01 9.01 -5.02
N GLY A 196 15.10 8.49 -5.84
CA GLY A 196 15.00 7.08 -6.15
C GLY A 196 14.46 6.83 -7.56
N GLN A 197 14.13 5.59 -7.88
CA GLN A 197 13.77 5.16 -9.23
C GLN A 197 13.23 3.73 -9.24
N VAL A 198 12.83 3.24 -10.42
CA VAL A 198 12.47 1.84 -10.64
C VAL A 198 13.70 1.03 -11.07
N TRP A 199 13.84 -0.17 -10.53
CA TRP A 199 14.81 -1.17 -10.91
C TRP A 199 14.12 -2.40 -11.48
N LYS A 200 14.76 -3.04 -12.45
CA LYS A 200 14.34 -4.28 -13.10
C LYS A 200 15.39 -5.35 -12.84
N TRP A 201 14.94 -6.56 -12.55
CA TRP A 201 15.79 -7.75 -12.44
C TRP A 201 15.31 -8.87 -13.35
N THR A 202 16.26 -9.53 -13.98
CA THR A 202 16.05 -10.82 -14.66
C THR A 202 17.18 -11.78 -14.27
N SER A 203 16.89 -13.08 -14.28
CA SER A 203 17.88 -14.12 -13.93
C SER A 203 19.16 -14.05 -14.79
N GLY A 204 19.05 -13.59 -16.05
CA GLY A 204 20.19 -13.50 -16.97
C GLY A 204 20.98 -12.19 -16.92
N GLN A 205 20.40 -11.09 -16.43
CA GLN A 205 21.04 -9.77 -16.47
C GLN A 205 21.28 -9.15 -15.09
N GLY A 206 20.66 -9.69 -14.04
CA GLY A 206 20.68 -9.06 -12.72
C GLY A 206 19.90 -7.74 -12.69
N TRP A 207 20.22 -6.90 -11.71
CA TRP A 207 19.56 -5.61 -11.49
C TRP A 207 20.03 -4.54 -12.49
N GLN A 208 19.07 -3.83 -13.08
CA GLN A 208 19.28 -2.70 -13.98
C GLN A 208 18.28 -1.59 -13.65
N THR A 209 18.65 -0.34 -13.92
CA THR A 209 17.73 0.79 -13.73
C THR A 209 16.75 0.86 -14.91
N LEU A 210 15.49 1.21 -14.63
CA LEU A 210 14.49 1.35 -15.70
C LEU A 210 14.61 2.74 -16.35
N ASN A 211 15.26 2.77 -17.52
CA ASN A 211 15.38 3.97 -18.38
C ASN A 211 16.02 5.22 -17.71
N GLY A 212 16.62 5.07 -16.53
CA GLY A 212 17.23 6.18 -15.78
C GLY A 212 16.24 7.25 -15.28
N LYS A 213 14.94 6.96 -15.28
CA LYS A 213 13.93 7.91 -14.78
C LYS A 213 13.99 7.98 -13.26
N LEU A 214 14.42 9.14 -12.76
CA LEU A 214 14.42 9.43 -11.33
C LEU A 214 13.04 9.94 -10.87
N LEU A 215 12.68 9.57 -9.64
CA LEU A 215 11.43 9.89 -8.96
C LEU A 215 11.71 10.36 -7.52
N SER A 216 10.88 11.25 -7.01
CA SER A 216 10.89 11.65 -5.61
C SER A 216 10.13 10.61 -4.77
N GLY A 217 10.86 9.65 -4.20
CA GLY A 217 10.30 8.57 -3.40
C GLY A 217 9.47 7.59 -4.24
N ALA A 218 10.10 6.83 -5.14
CA ALA A 218 9.40 5.76 -5.84
C ALA A 218 8.90 4.72 -4.82
N ASN A 219 7.60 4.46 -4.81
CA ASN A 219 6.91 3.73 -3.74
C ASN A 219 6.09 2.57 -4.33
N GLY A 220 4.76 2.53 -4.24
CA GLY A 220 3.95 1.47 -4.82
C GLY A 220 4.16 1.29 -6.33
N ILE A 221 4.02 0.05 -6.80
CA ILE A 221 4.15 -0.31 -8.21
C ILE A 221 3.20 -1.45 -8.59
N GLU A 222 2.56 -1.35 -9.75
CA GLU A 222 1.81 -2.44 -10.39
C GLU A 222 2.10 -2.45 -11.89
N ILE A 223 1.78 -3.57 -12.54
CA ILE A 223 1.93 -3.74 -13.98
C ILE A 223 0.57 -4.01 -14.63
N SER A 224 0.35 -3.50 -15.85
CA SER A 224 -0.82 -3.84 -16.64
C SER A 224 -0.89 -5.34 -16.92
N ARG A 225 -2.11 -5.86 -17.13
CA ARG A 225 -2.35 -7.29 -17.39
C ARG A 225 -1.59 -7.84 -18.60
N ASP A 226 -1.32 -7.00 -19.60
CA ASP A 226 -0.52 -7.34 -20.80
C ASP A 226 0.99 -7.18 -20.59
N GLY A 227 1.43 -6.75 -19.40
CA GLY A 227 2.83 -6.56 -19.05
C GLY A 227 3.50 -5.35 -19.71
N GLN A 228 2.76 -4.43 -20.32
CA GLN A 228 3.32 -3.35 -21.16
C GLN A 228 3.42 -1.99 -20.47
N ILE A 229 2.69 -1.78 -19.38
CA ILE A 229 2.63 -0.50 -18.67
C ILE A 229 2.91 -0.74 -17.18
N LEU A 230 3.86 0.01 -16.63
CA LEU A 230 4.04 0.08 -15.17
C LEU A 230 3.32 1.30 -14.61
N TYR A 231 2.59 1.12 -13.53
CA TYR A 231 2.01 2.18 -12.72
C TYR A 231 2.88 2.35 -11.48
N VAL A 232 3.39 3.56 -11.23
CA VAL A 232 4.38 3.80 -10.17
C VAL A 232 4.01 5.04 -9.38
N SER A 233 3.87 4.88 -8.06
CA SER A 233 3.70 5.99 -7.14
C SER A 233 5.01 6.76 -6.97
N GLU A 234 4.98 8.07 -7.21
CA GLU A 234 6.01 9.03 -6.83
C GLU A 234 5.53 9.77 -5.57
N TRP A 235 5.83 9.17 -4.44
CA TRP A 235 5.22 9.44 -3.13
C TRP A 235 5.35 10.90 -2.72
N ALA A 236 6.56 11.46 -2.74
CA ALA A 236 6.82 12.78 -2.17
C ALA A 236 6.21 13.93 -3.00
N THR A 237 6.00 13.73 -4.30
CA THR A 237 5.35 14.73 -5.18
C THR A 237 3.89 14.42 -5.48
N ARG A 238 3.31 13.38 -4.87
CA ARG A 238 1.89 13.04 -4.96
C ARG A 238 1.46 12.71 -6.40
N ARG A 239 2.25 11.92 -7.11
CA ARG A 239 1.97 11.58 -8.51
C ARG A 239 1.89 10.08 -8.70
N LEU A 240 0.94 9.66 -9.53
CA LEU A 240 0.96 8.32 -10.11
C LEU A 240 1.45 8.42 -11.55
N TRP A 241 2.55 7.75 -11.85
CA TRP A 241 3.09 7.61 -13.20
C TRP A 241 2.54 6.39 -13.90
N ARG A 242 2.42 6.47 -15.22
CA ARG A 242 2.37 5.30 -16.11
C ARG A 242 3.59 5.32 -17.03
N PHE A 243 4.36 4.26 -17.03
CA PHE A 243 5.56 4.07 -17.87
C PHE A 243 5.32 3.01 -18.93
N SER A 244 5.68 3.30 -20.17
CA SER A 244 5.57 2.33 -21.25
C SER A 244 6.84 1.48 -21.37
N LEU A 245 6.71 0.16 -21.17
CA LEU A 245 7.84 -0.77 -21.31
C LEU A 245 8.19 -1.06 -22.77
N ASN A 246 7.20 -0.96 -23.67
CA ASN A 246 7.36 -1.16 -25.11
C ASN A 246 7.40 0.15 -25.91
N ARG A 247 7.36 1.31 -25.24
CA ARG A 247 7.29 2.64 -25.85
C ARG A 247 6.05 2.87 -26.72
N ALA A 248 4.97 2.10 -26.52
CA ALA A 248 3.71 2.28 -27.22
C ALA A 248 2.96 3.55 -26.78
N ILE A 249 3.22 4.05 -25.57
CA ILE A 249 2.70 5.34 -25.09
C ILE A 249 3.83 6.21 -24.54
N VAL A 250 3.60 7.52 -24.55
CA VAL A 250 4.47 8.47 -23.85
C VAL A 250 4.19 8.38 -22.36
N ASP A 251 5.25 8.29 -21.57
CA ASP A 251 5.16 8.31 -20.11
C ASP A 251 4.43 9.56 -19.63
N SER A 252 3.48 9.38 -18.72
CA SER A 252 2.69 10.49 -18.18
C SER A 252 2.33 10.22 -16.73
N TYR A 253 1.86 11.25 -16.03
CA TYR A 253 1.39 11.13 -14.66
C TYR A 253 0.07 11.85 -14.43
N ILE A 254 -0.61 11.47 -13.36
CA ILE A 254 -1.68 12.25 -12.75
C ILE A 254 -1.21 12.79 -11.39
N GLN A 255 -1.70 13.98 -11.05
CA GLN A 255 -1.42 14.65 -9.79
C GLN A 255 -2.55 14.37 -8.79
N LEU A 256 -2.19 13.99 -7.56
CA LEU A 256 -3.09 13.73 -6.46
C LEU A 256 -2.85 14.74 -5.32
N ASP A 257 -3.77 14.80 -4.37
CA ASP A 257 -3.70 15.66 -3.19
C ASP A 257 -3.10 14.95 -1.94
N PHE A 258 -2.78 13.67 -2.04
CA PHE A 258 -2.16 12.84 -1.00
C PHE A 258 -0.84 12.21 -1.47
N LEU A 259 0.04 11.82 -0.54
CA LEU A 259 1.30 11.12 -0.82
C LEU A 259 0.97 9.71 -1.30
N THR A 260 1.14 9.44 -2.60
CA THR A 260 0.73 8.19 -3.24
C THR A 260 1.61 7.03 -2.76
N ASP A 261 0.99 6.01 -2.18
CA ASP A 261 1.66 4.87 -1.55
C ASP A 261 1.39 3.60 -2.40
N ASN A 262 0.96 2.49 -1.80
CA ASN A 262 0.69 1.24 -2.50
C ASN A 262 -0.56 1.29 -3.40
N LEU A 263 -0.49 0.58 -4.52
CA LEU A 263 -1.59 0.39 -5.47
C LEU A 263 -1.87 -1.09 -5.72
N ARG A 264 -3.13 -1.43 -5.97
CA ARG A 264 -3.59 -2.81 -6.19
C ARG A 264 -4.67 -2.89 -7.24
N TRP A 265 -4.60 -3.92 -8.09
CA TRP A 265 -5.65 -4.22 -9.04
C TRP A 265 -6.93 -4.69 -8.36
N THR A 266 -8.05 -4.18 -8.84
CA THR A 266 -9.38 -4.74 -8.59
C THR A 266 -9.71 -5.78 -9.65
N GLU A 267 -10.63 -6.70 -9.33
CA GLU A 267 -11.15 -7.68 -10.31
C GLU A 267 -11.76 -6.99 -11.54
N LYS A 268 -12.36 -5.80 -11.33
CA LYS A 268 -12.97 -4.95 -12.38
C LYS A 268 -11.96 -4.31 -13.33
N GLY A 269 -10.66 -4.44 -13.06
CA GLY A 269 -9.62 -3.87 -13.91
C GLY A 269 -9.37 -2.38 -13.70
N ASN A 270 -9.77 -1.83 -12.55
CA ASN A 270 -9.28 -0.55 -12.04
C ASN A 270 -8.18 -0.78 -11.00
N LEU A 271 -7.38 0.24 -10.68
CA LEU A 271 -6.45 0.21 -9.55
C LEU A 271 -7.07 0.93 -8.35
N LEU A 272 -6.88 0.42 -7.15
CA LEU A 272 -7.01 1.19 -5.91
C LEU A 272 -5.64 1.72 -5.54
N LEU A 273 -5.57 2.99 -5.19
CA LEU A 273 -4.36 3.67 -4.74
C LEU A 273 -4.64 4.31 -3.38
N ALA A 274 -3.88 3.92 -2.37
CA ALA A 274 -3.95 4.51 -1.04
C ALA A 274 -2.78 5.48 -0.81
N GLY A 275 -2.89 6.31 0.22
CA GLY A 275 -1.76 7.11 0.67
C GLY A 275 -2.11 8.19 1.68
N GLN A 276 -1.09 8.78 2.29
CA GLN A 276 -1.26 9.63 3.46
C GLN A 276 -1.46 11.12 3.12
N LYS A 277 -2.22 11.82 3.96
CA LYS A 277 -2.40 13.27 3.90
C LYS A 277 -1.56 13.97 4.97
N ALA A 278 -0.24 13.97 4.77
CA ALA A 278 0.74 14.62 5.64
C ALA A 278 1.96 15.11 4.84
N SER A 279 2.96 15.70 5.52
CA SER A 279 4.26 15.94 4.90
C SER A 279 5.20 14.75 5.13
N PRO A 280 6.18 14.51 4.24
CA PRO A 280 7.20 13.48 4.45
C PRO A 280 7.85 13.48 5.84
N ALA A 281 8.27 14.64 6.34
CA ALA A 281 8.93 14.79 7.63
C ALA A 281 8.02 14.40 8.80
N ILE A 282 6.72 14.74 8.72
CA ILE A 282 5.73 14.29 9.70
C ILE A 282 5.66 12.75 9.70
N LEU A 283 5.62 12.14 8.50
CA LEU A 283 5.50 10.70 8.40
C LEU A 283 6.71 9.97 8.97
N PHE A 284 7.92 10.34 8.54
CA PHE A 284 9.16 9.76 9.06
C PHE A 284 9.32 9.95 10.57
N LYS A 285 8.88 11.09 11.12
CA LYS A 285 8.89 11.32 12.57
C LYS A 285 7.96 10.36 13.31
N ALA A 286 6.74 10.15 12.82
CA ALA A 286 5.80 9.21 13.44
C ALA A 286 6.25 7.76 13.36
N HIS A 287 6.84 7.33 12.23
CA HIS A 287 7.47 6.01 12.14
C HIS A 287 8.63 5.85 13.12
N SER A 288 9.44 6.90 13.29
CA SER A 288 10.55 6.88 14.26
C SER A 288 10.06 6.76 15.71
N LEU A 289 8.94 7.42 16.02
CA LEU A 289 8.33 7.41 17.35
C LEU A 289 7.32 6.29 17.56
N GLN A 290 6.96 5.55 16.50
CA GLN A 290 5.90 4.53 16.49
C GLN A 290 4.56 5.05 17.04
N GLN A 291 4.21 6.28 16.68
CA GLN A 291 2.99 6.94 17.11
C GLN A 291 2.56 7.96 16.05
N ALA A 292 1.25 8.20 15.92
CA ALA A 292 0.77 9.29 15.07
C ALA A 292 1.30 10.64 15.58
N VAL A 293 1.85 11.45 14.67
CA VAL A 293 2.32 12.81 14.93
C VAL A 293 1.74 13.71 13.86
N GLY A 294 1.19 14.87 14.23
CA GLY A 294 0.80 15.89 13.24
C GLY A 294 -0.38 15.53 12.32
N GLY A 295 -1.23 14.58 12.73
CA GLY A 295 -2.38 14.11 11.97
C GLY A 295 -2.32 12.61 11.68
N ASN A 296 -3.38 12.07 11.10
CA ASN A 296 -3.45 10.65 10.69
C ASN A 296 -4.36 10.37 9.50
N GLN A 297 -4.61 11.41 8.71
CA GLN A 297 -5.47 11.34 7.55
C GLN A 297 -4.80 10.58 6.39
N PHE A 298 -5.64 9.95 5.58
CA PHE A 298 -5.24 9.25 4.37
C PHE A 298 -6.39 9.31 3.35
N SER A 299 -6.10 8.95 2.12
CA SER A 299 -7.10 8.80 1.07
C SER A 299 -6.95 7.48 0.34
N VAL A 300 -8.06 7.04 -0.25
CA VAL A 300 -8.07 5.97 -1.25
C VAL A 300 -8.75 6.50 -2.51
N ALA A 301 -8.09 6.34 -3.65
CA ALA A 301 -8.62 6.67 -4.96
C ALA A 301 -8.73 5.41 -5.84
N GLU A 302 -9.76 5.37 -6.69
CA GLU A 302 -9.83 4.43 -7.80
C GLU A 302 -9.26 5.08 -9.06
N ILE A 303 -8.33 4.40 -9.71
CA ILE A 303 -7.71 4.82 -10.95
C ILE A 303 -8.26 3.98 -12.09
N ASN A 304 -8.86 4.64 -13.07
CA ASN A 304 -9.19 4.01 -14.34
C ASN A 304 -7.92 3.96 -15.21
N PRO A 305 -7.38 2.79 -15.55
CA PRO A 305 -6.12 2.69 -16.31
C PRO A 305 -6.25 3.13 -17.77
N VAL A 306 -7.46 3.07 -18.35
CA VAL A 306 -7.71 3.40 -19.75
C VAL A 306 -7.75 4.91 -19.94
N THR A 307 -8.58 5.62 -19.15
CA THR A 307 -8.65 7.08 -19.19
C THR A 307 -7.52 7.74 -18.41
N PHE A 308 -6.85 6.98 -17.54
CA PHE A 308 -5.82 7.43 -16.61
C PHE A 308 -6.29 8.62 -15.76
N THR A 309 -7.43 8.43 -15.09
CA THR A 309 -8.07 9.40 -14.21
C THR A 309 -8.31 8.80 -12.83
N ALA A 310 -8.18 9.63 -11.79
CA ALA A 310 -8.43 9.24 -10.40
C ALA A 310 -9.81 9.72 -9.92
N ASN A 311 -10.53 8.85 -9.21
CA ASN A 311 -11.74 9.18 -8.48
C ASN A 311 -11.51 8.93 -6.99
N SER A 312 -11.68 9.94 -6.13
CA SER A 312 -11.61 9.75 -4.68
C SER A 312 -12.74 8.83 -4.21
N LEU A 313 -12.41 7.85 -3.37
CA LEU A 313 -13.36 6.89 -2.80
C LEU A 313 -13.50 7.03 -1.28
N ILE A 314 -12.38 7.24 -0.58
CA ILE A 314 -12.32 7.32 0.88
C ILE A 314 -11.40 8.48 1.25
N ASP A 315 -11.87 9.35 2.14
CA ASP A 315 -11.05 10.29 2.90
C ASP A 315 -11.16 9.93 4.38
N GLY A 316 -10.18 9.19 4.89
CA GLY A 316 -10.24 8.57 6.21
C GLY A 316 -9.19 9.10 7.18
N GLY A 317 -9.31 8.65 8.43
CA GLY A 317 -8.40 9.02 9.52
C GLY A 317 -9.18 9.49 10.74
N ASP A 318 -9.07 8.75 11.83
CA ASP A 318 -9.66 9.05 13.12
C ASP A 318 -8.73 8.57 14.25
N ARG A 319 -9.13 8.71 15.52
CA ARG A 319 -8.28 8.32 16.65
C ARG A 319 -7.87 6.83 16.64
N ASP A 320 -8.67 5.96 16.04
CA ASP A 320 -8.56 4.52 16.13
C ASP A 320 -7.87 3.90 14.89
N PHE A 321 -7.86 4.60 13.74
CA PHE A 321 -7.15 4.22 12.53
C PHE A 321 -6.73 5.41 11.66
N GLY A 322 -5.58 5.31 11.00
CA GLY A 322 -5.12 6.33 10.06
C GLY A 322 -3.87 5.90 9.30
N TRP A 323 -3.24 6.82 8.56
CA TRP A 323 -1.99 6.56 7.84
C TRP A 323 -2.11 5.36 6.89
N GLY A 324 -3.19 5.33 6.10
CA GLY A 324 -3.43 4.27 5.14
C GLY A 324 -2.28 4.16 4.13
N THR A 325 -1.79 2.94 3.90
CA THR A 325 -0.67 2.64 2.99
C THR A 325 -1.11 1.85 1.77
N VAL A 326 -2.10 0.95 1.93
CA VAL A 326 -2.62 0.10 0.86
C VAL A 326 -4.15 0.02 0.94
N ALA A 327 -4.80 -0.19 -0.21
CA ALA A 327 -6.21 -0.52 -0.27
C ALA A 327 -6.46 -1.69 -1.25
N ILE A 328 -7.27 -2.67 -0.85
CA ILE A 328 -7.75 -3.76 -1.70
C ILE A 328 -9.28 -3.83 -1.71
N ALA A 329 -9.85 -4.29 -2.81
CA ALA A 329 -11.28 -4.59 -2.89
C ALA A 329 -11.53 -6.00 -2.36
N VAL A 330 -12.49 -6.16 -1.45
CA VAL A 330 -12.91 -7.44 -0.88
C VAL A 330 -14.42 -7.54 -0.95
N GLY A 331 -14.93 -8.22 -1.97
CA GLY A 331 -16.36 -8.27 -2.26
C GLY A 331 -16.94 -6.86 -2.47
N ALA A 332 -17.81 -6.43 -1.55
CA ALA A 332 -18.43 -5.09 -1.57
C ALA A 332 -17.73 -4.08 -0.64
N GLU A 333 -16.60 -4.46 -0.03
CA GLU A 333 -15.83 -3.62 0.88
C GLU A 333 -14.51 -3.18 0.24
N ILE A 334 -13.94 -2.12 0.79
CA ILE A 334 -12.55 -1.71 0.58
C ILE A 334 -11.84 -1.87 1.91
N TRP A 335 -10.79 -2.67 1.92
CA TRP A 335 -9.96 -2.89 3.11
C TRP A 335 -8.70 -2.05 2.99
N VAL A 336 -8.39 -1.31 4.05
CA VAL A 336 -7.26 -0.39 4.10
C VAL A 336 -6.27 -0.83 5.17
N GLY A 337 -5.01 -1.03 4.77
CA GLY A 337 -3.89 -1.30 5.65
C GLY A 337 -3.20 -0.03 6.14
N SER A 338 -2.41 -0.13 7.20
CA SER A 338 -1.54 0.93 7.71
C SER A 338 -0.31 0.33 8.40
N SER A 339 0.84 0.92 8.15
CA SER A 339 2.13 0.58 8.78
C SER A 339 2.26 0.97 10.26
N LEU A 340 1.26 1.62 10.86
CA LEU A 340 1.31 2.13 12.24
C LEU A 340 0.13 1.68 13.12
N THR A 341 -0.62 0.66 12.68
CA THR A 341 -1.81 0.19 13.43
C THR A 341 -1.78 -1.33 13.62
N SER A 342 -2.59 -1.84 14.54
CA SER A 342 -2.74 -3.28 14.80
C SER A 342 -4.01 -3.89 14.18
N ARG A 343 -4.50 -3.27 13.10
CA ARG A 343 -5.79 -3.60 12.48
C ARG A 343 -5.85 -3.17 11.02
N ILE A 344 -6.78 -3.78 10.28
CA ILE A 344 -7.20 -3.35 8.93
C ILE A 344 -8.56 -2.68 9.07
N ALA A 345 -8.76 -1.54 8.41
CA ALA A 345 -10.03 -0.83 8.38
C ALA A 345 -10.87 -1.28 7.17
N CYS A 346 -12.12 -1.66 7.40
CA CYS A 346 -13.02 -2.14 6.36
C CYS A 346 -14.14 -1.12 6.12
N TYR A 347 -14.18 -0.55 4.91
CA TYR A 347 -15.16 0.43 4.47
C TYR A 347 -16.15 -0.23 3.50
N LYS A 348 -17.44 0.13 3.56
CA LYS A 348 -18.36 -0.20 2.47
C LYS A 348 -17.90 0.52 1.20
N SER A 349 -17.86 -0.17 0.08
CA SER A 349 -17.61 0.45 -1.22
C SER A 349 -18.73 1.45 -1.51
N PHE A 350 -18.45 2.75 -1.38
CA PHE A 350 -19.40 3.78 -1.77
C PHE A 350 -19.55 3.72 -3.30
N LYS A 351 -20.77 3.49 -3.78
CA LYS A 351 -21.12 3.81 -5.17
C LYS A 351 -20.71 5.26 -5.40
N THR A 352 -19.89 5.47 -6.43
CA THR A 352 -19.39 6.78 -6.87
C THR A 352 -20.44 7.87 -6.65
N LYS A 353 -20.09 8.91 -5.87
CA LYS A 353 -20.90 10.14 -5.81
C LYS A 353 -21.02 10.63 -7.25
N SER A 354 -22.17 10.43 -7.90
CA SER A 354 -22.39 11.03 -9.21
C SER A 354 -22.38 12.54 -9.00
N THR A 355 -21.36 13.21 -9.51
CA THR A 355 -21.40 14.66 -9.68
C THR A 355 -22.59 14.98 -10.58
N ARG A 356 -23.64 15.57 -9.99
CA ARG A 356 -24.70 16.23 -10.74
C ARG A 356 -24.24 17.62 -11.15
#